data_AF-A0A850HUP5-F1
#
_entry.id   AF-A0A850HUP5-F1
#
_cell.length_a   1.000
_cell.length_b   1.000
_cell.length_c   1.000
_cell.angle_alpha   90.00
_cell.angle_beta   90.00
_cell.angle_gamma   90.00
#
_symmetry.space_group_name_H-M   'P 1'
#
loop_
_entity.id
_entity.type
_entity.pdbx_description
1 polymer ?
#
loop_
_entity_poly.entity_id
_entity_poly.type
_entity_poly.pdbx_seq_one_letter_code
_entity_poly.pdbx_strand_id
1 'polypeptide(L)' 'MTVTPATIKALRWFAARGEVGWFNRSAPGHSMRTRLVKRDMIERAPDDRPVHLRRFRLSEKGREILRENGWL' A
#
# COMPACT_ATOMS: atom_id res chain seq x y z
N MET A 1 11.59 -7.75 -11.66
CA MET A 1 10.27 -7.10 -11.64
C MET A 1 10.51 -5.61 -11.35
N THR A 2 10.17 -4.68 -12.25
CA THR A 2 10.59 -3.28 -12.10
C THR A 2 9.71 -2.52 -11.11
N VAL A 3 10.31 -2.03 -10.01
CA VAL A 3 9.68 -1.09 -9.09
C VAL A 3 9.69 0.29 -9.77
N THR A 4 8.52 0.89 -9.95
CA THR A 4 8.41 2.20 -10.62
C THR A 4 8.44 3.34 -9.61
N PRO A 5 8.84 4.57 -10.00
CA PRO A 5 8.76 5.75 -9.12
C PRO A 5 7.37 5.97 -8.52
N ALA A 6 6.30 5.68 -9.29
CA ALA A 6 4.92 5.74 -8.80
C ALA A 6 4.63 4.69 -7.72
N THR A 7 5.24 3.51 -7.80
CA THR A 7 5.15 2.46 -6.77
C THR A 7 5.84 2.93 -5.49
N ILE A 8 7.05 3.46 -5.59
CA ILE A 8 7.80 4.01 -4.45
C ILE A 8 7.01 5.13 -3.79
N LYS A 9 6.48 6.08 -4.57
CA LYS A 9 5.65 7.17 -4.04
C LYS A 9 4.43 6.66 -3.26
N ALA A 10 3.77 5.61 -3.75
CA ALA A 10 2.65 4.99 -3.05
C ALA A 10 3.09 4.31 -1.75
N LEU A 11 4.20 3.58 -1.74
CA LEU A 11 4.74 2.94 -0.53
C LEU A 11 5.17 3.96 0.53
N ARG A 12 5.83 5.05 0.11
CA ARG A 12 6.20 6.17 1.01
C ARG A 12 4.97 6.78 1.68
N TRP A 13 3.91 6.98 0.90
CA TRP A 13 2.63 7.47 1.42
C TRP A 13 2.01 6.49 2.43
N PHE A 14 2.10 5.18 2.19
CA PHE A 14 1.64 4.15 3.13
C PHE A 14 2.41 4.20 4.45
N ALA A 15 3.74 4.20 4.41
CA ALA A 15 4.53 4.28 5.63
C ALA A 15 4.31 5.58 6.41
N ALA A 16 4.17 6.72 5.72
CA ALA A 16 3.90 7.99 6.39
C ALA A 16 2.55 8.02 7.12
N ARG A 17 1.59 7.17 6.71
CA ARG A 17 0.25 7.12 7.32
C ARG A 17 -0.02 5.88 8.16
N GLY A 18 0.86 4.88 8.12
CA GLY A 18 0.74 3.60 8.82
C GLY A 18 -0.37 2.71 8.26
N GLU A 19 -1.63 3.11 8.45
CA GLU A 19 -2.82 2.38 8.03
C GLU A 19 -3.82 3.29 7.30
N VAL A 20 -4.13 2.96 6.05
CA VAL A 20 -5.04 3.79 5.25
C VAL A 20 -6.26 3.03 4.74
N GLY A 21 -7.44 3.59 5.00
CA GLY A 21 -8.71 3.12 4.47
C GLY A 21 -8.96 3.71 3.09
N TRP A 22 -9.46 2.91 2.14
CA TRP A 22 -9.70 3.36 0.78
C TRP A 22 -11.19 3.31 0.43
N PHE A 23 -11.81 4.49 0.44
CA PHE A 23 -13.26 4.64 0.36
C PHE A 23 -13.87 4.62 -1.04
N ASN A 24 -13.08 4.59 -2.12
CA ASN A 24 -13.67 4.76 -3.45
C ASN A 24 -13.13 3.75 -4.47
N ARG A 25 -14.03 2.88 -4.97
CA ARG A 25 -13.74 1.92 -6.05
C ARG A 25 -13.43 2.62 -7.38
N SER A 26 -13.89 3.87 -7.53
CA SER A 26 -13.72 4.70 -8.73
C SER A 26 -12.49 5.61 -8.66
N ALA A 27 -11.80 5.68 -7.51
CA ALA A 27 -10.61 6.53 -7.40
C ALA A 27 -9.42 5.91 -8.17
N PRO A 28 -8.59 6.72 -8.85
CA PRO A 28 -7.37 6.25 -9.53
C PRO A 28 -6.46 5.39 -8.63
N GLY A 29 -6.50 5.65 -7.32
CA GLY A 29 -5.82 4.90 -6.28
C GLY A 29 -6.23 3.42 -6.17
N HIS A 30 -7.47 3.05 -6.52
CA HIS A 30 -7.95 1.66 -6.43
C HIS A 30 -7.13 0.69 -7.30
N SER A 31 -6.75 1.12 -8.50
CA SER A 31 -5.91 0.35 -9.41
C SER A 31 -4.49 0.16 -8.86
N MET A 32 -3.95 1.18 -8.20
CA MET A 32 -2.64 1.13 -7.54
C MET A 32 -2.70 0.20 -6.33
N ARG A 33 -3.73 0.31 -5.48
CA ARG A 33 -3.97 -0.63 -4.36
C ARG A 33 -3.91 -2.07 -4.83
N THR A 34 -4.68 -2.35 -5.86
CA THR A 34 -4.88 -3.71 -6.34
C THR A 34 -3.57 -4.27 -6.86
N ARG A 35 -2.76 -3.43 -7.52
CA ARG A 35 -1.40 -3.79 -7.92
C ARG A 35 -0.48 -4.04 -6.72
N LEU A 36 -0.49 -3.17 -5.71
CA LEU A 36 0.36 -3.33 -4.53
C LEU A 36 -0.02 -4.59 -3.72
N VAL A 37 -1.31 -4.88 -3.55
CA VAL A 37 -1.80 -6.11 -2.90
C VAL A 37 -1.44 -7.34 -3.73
N LYS A 38 -1.69 -7.34 -5.04
CA LYS A 38 -1.31 -8.46 -5.94
C LYS A 38 0.19 -8.74 -5.93
N ARG A 39 1.00 -7.75 -5.59
CA ARG A 39 2.46 -7.85 -5.54
C ARG A 39 3.00 -8.07 -4.12
N ASP A 40 2.11 -8.22 -3.15
CA ASP A 40 2.42 -8.44 -1.74
C ASP A 40 3.26 -7.31 -1.11
N MET A 41 3.06 -6.07 -1.57
CA MET A 41 3.77 -4.89 -1.06
C MET A 41 2.97 -4.15 0.02
N ILE A 42 1.66 -4.39 0.08
CA ILE A 42 0.78 -3.96 1.16
C ILE A 42 -0.16 -5.12 1.48
N GLU A 43 -0.54 -5.20 2.74
CA GLU A 43 -1.44 -6.22 3.26
C GLU A 43 -2.64 -5.57 3.96
N ARG A 44 -3.70 -6.34 4.14
CA ARG A 44 -4.86 -5.90 4.92
C ARG A 44 -4.45 -5.82 6.38
N ALA A 45 -4.69 -4.68 7.01
CA ALA A 45 -4.60 -4.61 8.46
C ALA A 45 -5.76 -5.45 9.03
N PRO A 46 -5.55 -6.18 10.14
CA PRO A 46 -6.64 -6.83 10.84
C PRO A 46 -7.59 -5.75 11.36
N ASP A 47 -8.79 -5.67 10.78
CA ASP A 47 -9.88 -4.85 11.30
C ASP A 47 -11.24 -5.52 11.08
N ASP A 48 -12.18 -5.23 11.97
CA ASP A 48 -13.58 -5.68 11.89
C ASP A 48 -14.45 -4.71 11.07
N ARG A 49 -13.83 -3.77 10.35
CA ARG A 49 -14.59 -2.76 9.65
C ARG A 49 -15.17 -3.32 8.35
N PRO A 50 -16.33 -2.80 7.92
CA PRO A 50 -16.92 -3.10 6.62
C PRO A 50 -15.90 -3.04 5.47
N VAL A 51 -16.11 -3.83 4.41
CA VAL A 51 -15.17 -3.97 3.28
C VAL A 51 -14.74 -2.64 2.63
N HIS A 52 -15.59 -1.62 2.69
CA HIS A 52 -15.35 -0.28 2.16
C HIS A 52 -14.51 0.63 3.08
N LEU A 53 -14.29 0.20 4.34
CA LEU A 53 -13.50 0.89 5.36
C LEU A 53 -12.16 0.21 5.65
N ARG A 54 -11.90 -0.95 5.03
CA ARG A 54 -10.72 -1.76 5.29
C ARG A 54 -9.45 -0.96 5.14
N ARG A 55 -8.59 -1.07 6.16
CA ARG A 55 -7.26 -0.47 6.15
C ARG A 55 -6.21 -1.42 5.57
N PHE A 56 -5.19 -0.81 4.99
CA PHE A 56 -4.01 -1.49 4.47
C PHE A 56 -2.77 -0.91 5.13
N ARG A 57 -1.78 -1.77 5.35
CA ARG A 57 -0.46 -1.42 5.88
C ARG A 57 0.64 -1.98 4.98
N LEU A 58 1.87 -1.51 5.15
CA LEU A 58 3.02 -2.11 4.48
C LEU A 58 3.25 -3.54 4.96
N SER A 59 3.39 -4.46 4.01
CA SER A 59 3.95 -5.79 4.26
C SER A 59 5.46 -5.68 4.48
N GLU A 60 6.11 -6.77 4.89
CA GLU A 60 7.57 -6.77 5.06
C GLU A 60 8.30 -6.50 3.75
N LYS A 61 7.83 -7.09 2.64
CA LYS A 61 8.35 -6.81 1.30
C LYS A 61 8.19 -5.34 0.90
N GLY A 62 7.07 -4.71 1.25
CA GLY A 62 6.86 -3.28 1.02
C GLY A 62 7.85 -2.41 1.79
N ARG A 63 8.23 -2.84 3.01
CA ARG A 63 9.24 -2.16 3.83
C ARG A 63 10.65 -2.36 3.28
N GLU A 64 10.99 -3.58 2.85
CA GLU A 64 12.28 -3.90 2.23
C GLU A 64 12.54 -3.03 0.99
N ILE A 65 11.55 -2.91 0.10
CA ILE A 65 11.63 -2.02 -1.08
C ILE A 65 11.90 -0.57 -0.66
N LEU A 66 11.30 -0.09 0.44
CA LEU A 66 11.56 1.26 0.93
C LEU A 66 12.96 1.44 1.53
N ARG A 67 13.49 0.41 2.22
CA ARG A 67 14.88 0.39 2.72
C ARG A 67 15.88 0.43 1.59
N GLU A 68 15.71 -0.41 0.56
CA GLU A 68 16.56 -0.45 -0.64
C GLU A 68 16.56 0.87 -1.41
N ASN A 69 15.51 1.68 -1.25
CA ASN A 69 15.37 3.01 -1.87
C ASN A 69 15.69 4.16 -0.90
N GLY A 70 16.34 3.87 0.24
CA GLY A 70 16.89 4.86 1.17
C GLY A 70 15.85 5.69 1.92
N TRP A 71 14.68 5.10 2.23
CA TRP A 71 13.58 5.85 2.83
C TRP A 71 13.13 5.35 4.21
N LEU A 72 13.32 4.06 4.51
CA LEU A 72 13.22 3.46 5.85
C LEU A 72 14.60 2.98 6.29
#